data_AF-A0A2V9IAF5-F1
#
_entry.id   AF-A0A2V9IAF5-F1
#
_cell.length_a   1.000
_cell.length_b   1.000
_cell.length_c   1.000
_cell.angle_alpha   90.00
_cell.angle_beta   90.00
_cell.angle_gamma   90.00
#
_symmetry.space_group_name_H-M   'P 1'
#
loop_
_entity.id
_entity.type
_entity.pdbx_description
1 polymer ?
#
loop_
_entity_poly.entity_id
_entity_poly.type
_entity_poly.pdbx_seq_one_letter_code
_entity_poly.pdbx_strand_id
1 'polypeptide(L)'
;MTGLDQLKADASSRREENAALSIAYSKTLAWLMPANFLLVIGAALLSLVAGATILIETNLLSKISSGVLALVSSAFTIIHSKLGCEQYQAECKKLRSFHRGMASDYSNLLSIDEVDEFKRRLTALNDQVSATMKSTTALPFESALIAAKKHHGDV
;
A
#
# COMPACT_ATOMS: atom_id res chain seq x y z
N MET A 1 -1.29 -22.05 -32.36
CA MET A 1 -1.86 -20.98 -31.53
C MET A 1 -2.54 -19.99 -32.44
N THR A 2 -3.84 -19.81 -32.27
CA THR A 2 -4.59 -18.77 -32.97
C THR A 2 -4.23 -17.39 -32.43
N GLY A 3 -4.53 -16.32 -33.17
CA GLY A 3 -4.30 -14.96 -32.69
C GLY A 3 -5.07 -14.64 -31.39
N LEU A 4 -6.21 -15.29 -31.15
CA LEU A 4 -6.97 -15.13 -29.91
C LEU A 4 -6.28 -15.79 -28.71
N ASP A 5 -5.68 -16.97 -28.91
CA ASP A 5 -4.96 -17.68 -27.83
C ASP A 5 -3.79 -16.85 -27.30
N GLN A 6 -3.06 -16.15 -28.21
CA GLN A 6 -1.99 -15.24 -27.82
C GLN A 6 -2.50 -14.04 -27.01
N LEU A 7 -3.63 -13.46 -27.41
CA LEU A 7 -4.23 -12.33 -26.69
C LEU A 7 -4.78 -12.75 -25.32
N LYS A 8 -5.36 -13.95 -25.21
CA LYS A 8 -5.79 -14.52 -23.94
C LYS A 8 -4.60 -14.82 -23.03
N ALA A 9 -3.48 -15.30 -23.57
CA ALA A 9 -2.24 -15.49 -22.81
C ALA A 9 -1.68 -14.16 -22.27
N ASP A 10 -1.65 -13.10 -23.09
CA ASP A 10 -1.24 -11.76 -22.64
C ASP A 10 -2.16 -11.24 -21.53
N ALA A 11 -3.48 -11.33 -21.70
CA ALA A 11 -4.44 -10.93 -20.67
C ALA A 11 -4.27 -11.72 -19.35
N SER A 12 -3.97 -13.02 -19.42
CA SER A 12 -3.70 -13.85 -18.24
C SER A 12 -2.42 -13.40 -17.52
N SER A 13 -1.34 -13.15 -18.28
CA SER A 13 -0.10 -12.61 -17.71
C SER A 13 -0.34 -11.28 -17.01
N ARG A 14 -1.07 -10.35 -17.65
CA ARG A 14 -1.44 -9.06 -17.05
C ARG A 14 -2.30 -9.19 -15.81
N ARG A 15 -3.23 -10.14 -15.79
CA ARG A 15 -4.03 -10.47 -14.61
C ARG A 15 -3.14 -10.88 -13.43
N GLU A 16 -2.19 -11.77 -13.67
CA GLU A 16 -1.26 -12.27 -12.64
C GLU A 16 -0.36 -11.16 -12.10
N GLU A 17 0.20 -10.33 -12.99
CA GLU A 17 0.99 -9.16 -12.60
C GLU A 17 0.20 -8.22 -11.67
N ASN A 18 -1.03 -7.88 -12.05
CA ASN A 18 -1.90 -7.02 -11.25
C ASN A 18 -2.31 -7.67 -9.93
N ALA A 19 -2.58 -8.98 -9.92
CA ALA A 19 -2.87 -9.71 -8.69
C ALA A 19 -1.68 -9.66 -7.72
N ALA A 20 -0.47 -9.95 -8.21
CA ALA A 20 0.76 -9.90 -7.43
C ALA A 20 1.02 -8.49 -6.87
N LEU A 21 0.84 -7.44 -7.67
CA LEU A 21 0.97 -6.06 -7.21
C LEU A 21 -0.03 -5.71 -6.11
N SER A 22 -1.30 -6.13 -6.25
CA SER A 22 -2.31 -5.89 -5.22
C SER A 22 -1.94 -6.53 -3.87
N ILE A 23 -1.34 -7.72 -3.91
CA ILE A 23 -0.85 -8.43 -2.72
C ILE A 23 0.37 -7.72 -2.15
N ALA A 24 1.31 -7.29 -2.99
CA ALA A 24 2.50 -6.56 -2.56
C ALA A 24 2.13 -5.27 -1.82
N TYR A 25 1.23 -4.45 -2.38
CA TYR A 25 0.72 -3.26 -1.68
C TYR A 25 0.01 -3.60 -0.37
N SER A 26 -0.77 -4.69 -0.34
CA SER A 26 -1.40 -5.15 0.91
C SER A 26 -0.38 -5.51 1.99
N LYS A 27 0.71 -6.19 1.62
CA LYS A 27 1.79 -6.55 2.56
C LYS A 27 2.56 -5.33 3.04
N THR A 28 2.87 -4.40 2.14
CA THR A 28 3.48 -3.11 2.49
C THR A 28 2.62 -2.35 3.50
N LEU A 29 1.31 -2.25 3.27
CA LEU A 29 0.37 -1.62 4.21
C LEU A 29 0.34 -2.31 5.57
N ALA A 30 0.36 -3.64 5.61
CA ALA A 30 0.40 -4.40 6.86
C ALA A 30 1.69 -4.14 7.65
N TRP A 31 2.82 -3.98 6.96
CA TRP A 31 4.11 -3.70 7.58
C TRP A 31 4.22 -2.27 8.12
N LEU A 32 3.55 -1.30 7.48
CA LEU A 32 3.48 0.08 7.95
C LEU A 32 2.58 0.27 9.17
N MET A 33 1.61 -0.62 9.38
CA MET A 33 0.64 -0.51 10.47
C MET A 33 1.28 -0.38 11.87
N PRO A 34 2.25 -1.23 12.29
CA PRO A 34 2.90 -1.08 13.59
C PRO A 34 3.71 0.21 13.71
N ALA A 35 4.39 0.64 12.63
CA ALA A 35 5.16 1.88 12.63
C ALA A 35 4.25 3.11 12.84
N ASN A 36 3.12 3.16 12.14
CA ASN A 36 2.13 4.23 12.31
C ASN A 36 1.49 4.19 13.70
N PHE A 37 1.19 3.00 14.23
CA PHE A 37 0.67 2.87 15.59
C PHE A 37 1.64 3.47 16.62
N LEU A 38 2.92 3.14 16.54
CA LEU A 38 3.92 3.64 17.47
C LEU A 38 4.17 5.15 17.30
N LEU A 39 4.29 5.62 16.06
CA LEU A 39 4.61 7.03 15.77
C LEU A 39 3.45 7.98 16.06
N VAL A 40 2.20 7.54 15.88
CA VAL A 40 1.02 8.40 16.10
C VAL A 40 0.42 8.16 17.47
N ILE A 41 0.01 6.93 17.78
CA ILE A 41 -0.66 6.61 19.05
C ILE A 41 0.35 6.60 20.18
N GLY A 42 1.54 6.02 19.97
CA GLY A 42 2.60 6.04 20.97
C GLY A 42 3.04 7.46 21.33
N ALA A 43 3.25 8.34 20.34
CA ALA A 43 3.56 9.74 20.59
C ALA A 43 2.42 10.44 21.37
N ALA A 44 1.17 10.28 20.94
CA ALA A 44 0.02 10.87 21.64
C ALA A 44 -0.08 10.42 23.10
N LEU A 45 0.13 9.13 23.39
CA LEU A 45 0.12 8.58 24.75
C LEU A 45 1.29 9.10 25.58
N LEU A 46 2.50 9.18 25.01
CA LEU A 46 3.68 9.74 25.70
C LEU A 46 3.45 11.21 26.06
N SER A 47 2.89 11.99 25.14
CA SER A 47 2.51 13.38 25.37
C SER A 47 1.46 13.51 26.47
N LEU A 48 0.43 12.66 26.46
CA LEU A 48 -0.64 12.65 27.46
C LEU A 48 -0.09 12.34 28.85
N VAL A 49 0.74 11.29 28.99
CA VAL A 49 1.36 10.92 30.27
C VAL A 49 2.29 12.03 30.75
N ALA A 50 3.12 12.61 29.87
CA ALA A 50 3.99 13.72 30.22
C ALA A 50 3.19 14.94 30.74
N GLY A 51 2.12 15.32 30.03
CA GLY A 51 1.24 16.42 30.41
C GLY A 51 0.50 16.15 31.73
N ALA A 52 -0.04 14.94 31.90
CA ALA A 52 -0.73 14.54 33.13
C ALA A 52 0.20 14.56 34.34
N THR A 53 1.45 14.11 34.20
CA THR A 53 2.42 14.09 35.31
C THR A 53 2.93 15.49 35.68
N ILE A 54 2.85 16.46 34.76
CA ILE A 54 3.16 17.86 35.05
C ILE A 54 2.01 18.52 35.81
N LEU A 55 0.76 18.19 35.47
CA LEU A 55 -0.44 18.80 36.05
C LEU A 55 -0.84 18.18 37.40
N ILE A 56 -0.60 16.88 37.56
CA ILE A 56 -0.90 16.14 38.78
C ILE A 56 0.45 15.95 39.49
N GLU A 57 0.61 16.49 40.70
CA GLU A 57 1.82 16.30 41.55
C GLU A 57 1.99 14.86 42.06
N THR A 58 1.63 13.88 41.24
CA THR A 58 2.06 12.50 41.42
C THR A 58 3.55 12.43 41.16
N ASN A 59 4.34 12.02 42.16
CA ASN A 59 5.77 11.68 42.04
C ASN A 59 6.03 10.44 41.13
N LEU A 60 5.17 10.19 40.13
CA LEU A 60 5.26 9.07 39.20
C LEU A 60 6.46 9.19 38.26
N LEU A 61 6.78 10.40 37.81
CA LEU A 61 7.95 10.71 36.97
C LEU A 61 8.61 11.99 37.45
N SER A 62 9.93 12.08 37.25
CA SER A 62 10.68 13.31 37.50
C SER A 62 10.33 14.36 36.43
N LYS A 63 10.36 15.64 36.80
CA LYS A 63 10.12 16.76 35.87
C LYS A 63 11.02 16.70 34.63
N ILE A 64 12.26 16.23 34.80
CA ILE A 64 13.22 16.06 33.69
C ILE A 64 12.76 14.94 32.76
N SER A 65 12.34 13.78 33.30
CA SER A 65 11.84 12.67 32.49
C SER A 65 10.56 13.04 31.72
N SER A 66 9.63 13.77 32.34
CA SER A 66 8.41 14.23 31.65
C SER A 66 8.74 15.21 30.51
N GLY A 67 9.71 16.10 30.71
CA GLY A 67 10.20 16.99 29.64
C GLY A 67 10.82 16.23 28.47
N VAL A 68 11.63 15.20 28.74
CA VAL A 68 12.22 14.35 27.69
C VAL A 68 11.14 13.58 26.93
N LEU A 69 10.13 13.01 27.61
CA LEU A 69 9.02 12.30 26.98
C LEU A 69 8.21 13.20 26.04
N ALA A 70 7.94 14.45 26.46
CA ALA A 70 7.27 15.42 25.62
C ALA A 70 8.07 15.74 24.34
N LEU A 71 9.40 15.94 24.48
CA LEU A 71 10.28 16.19 23.32
C LEU A 71 10.35 15.00 22.36
N VAL A 72 10.47 13.77 22.87
CA VAL A 72 10.49 12.56 22.05
C VAL A 72 9.17 12.39 21.29
N SER A 73 8.03 12.64 21.95
CA SER A 73 6.71 12.64 21.32
C SER A 73 6.62 13.65 20.17
N SER A 74 7.05 14.89 20.39
CA SER A 74 7.07 15.92 19.35
C SER A 74 7.97 15.53 18.17
N ALA A 75 9.13 14.92 18.44
CA ALA A 75 10.03 14.44 17.39
C ALA A 75 9.38 13.35 16.53
N PHE A 76 8.72 12.35 17.14
CA PHE A 76 8.00 11.32 16.40
C PHE A 76 6.87 11.88 15.53
N THR A 77 6.14 12.87 16.04
CA THR A 77 5.07 13.54 15.29
C THR A 77 5.62 14.27 14.05
N ILE A 78 6.74 14.99 14.20
CA ILE A 78 7.40 15.70 13.10
C ILE A 78 7.92 14.70 12.05
N ILE A 79 8.58 13.63 12.49
CA ILE A 79 9.11 12.59 11.61
C ILE A 79 7.96 11.96 10.80
N HIS A 80 6.85 11.59 11.45
CA HIS A 80 5.69 11.01 10.78
C HIS A 80 5.09 11.94 9.72
N SER A 81 4.94 13.23 10.05
CA SER A 81 4.41 14.24 9.13
C SER A 81 5.36 14.50 7.95
N LYS A 82 6.67 14.64 8.22
CA LYS A 82 7.69 14.91 7.20
C LYS A 82 7.91 13.75 6.23
N LEU A 83 7.82 12.51 6.71
CA LEU A 83 7.96 11.32 5.87
C LEU A 83 6.72 11.06 5.00
N GLY A 84 5.63 11.82 5.17
CA GLY A 84 4.42 11.67 4.36
C GLY A 84 3.81 10.27 4.47
N CYS A 85 3.96 9.61 5.61
CA CYS A 85 3.55 8.21 5.79
C CYS A 85 2.05 8.02 5.51
N GLU A 86 1.21 8.96 5.90
CA GLU A 86 -0.24 8.92 5.60
C GLU A 86 -0.52 9.03 4.11
N GLN A 87 0.14 9.96 3.42
CA GLN A 87 -0.01 10.16 1.97
C GLN A 87 0.42 8.91 1.20
N TYR A 88 1.59 8.37 1.54
CA TYR A 88 2.09 7.13 0.97
C TYR A 88 1.14 5.94 1.25
N GLN A 89 0.62 5.83 2.48
CA GLN A 89 -0.32 4.77 2.84
C GLN A 89 -1.66 4.90 2.08
N ALA A 90 -2.17 6.13 1.90
CA ALA A 90 -3.38 6.40 1.13
C ALA A 90 -3.18 6.02 -0.34
N GLU A 91 -2.04 6.37 -0.92
CA GLU A 91 -1.68 6.01 -2.28
C GLU A 91 -1.55 4.49 -2.44
N CYS A 92 -0.85 3.80 -1.53
CA CYS A 92 -0.77 2.33 -1.53
C CYS A 92 -2.15 1.66 -1.40
N LYS A 93 -3.07 2.21 -0.59
CA LYS A 93 -4.46 1.70 -0.49
C LYS A 93 -5.19 1.86 -1.81
N LYS A 94 -5.08 3.03 -2.45
CA LYS A 94 -5.66 3.31 -3.77
C LYS A 94 -5.11 2.33 -4.81
N LEU A 95 -3.79 2.16 -4.89
CA LEU A 95 -3.13 1.28 -5.85
C LEU A 95 -3.46 -0.20 -5.64
N ARG A 96 -3.53 -0.64 -4.38
CA ARG A 96 -4.02 -1.99 -4.04
C ARG A 96 -5.41 -2.23 -4.62
N SER A 97 -6.34 -1.30 -4.41
CA SER A 97 -7.71 -1.42 -4.92
C SER A 97 -7.74 -1.40 -6.44
N PHE A 98 -6.96 -0.51 -7.06
CA PHE A 98 -6.82 -0.40 -8.50
C PHE A 98 -6.34 -1.72 -9.13
N HIS A 99 -5.19 -2.24 -8.69
CA HIS A 99 -4.63 -3.47 -9.24
C HIS A 99 -5.53 -4.69 -9.00
N ARG A 100 -6.23 -4.74 -7.85
CA ARG A 100 -7.23 -5.79 -7.61
C ARG A 100 -8.40 -5.70 -8.60
N GLY A 101 -8.88 -4.49 -8.89
CA GLY A 101 -9.90 -4.24 -9.91
C GLY A 101 -9.43 -4.69 -11.29
N MET A 102 -8.24 -4.23 -11.72
CA MET A 102 -7.65 -4.62 -12.99
C MET A 102 -7.51 -6.14 -13.14
N ALA A 103 -7.04 -6.85 -12.11
CA ALA A 103 -6.96 -8.31 -12.15
C ALA A 103 -8.33 -8.98 -12.36
N SER A 104 -9.39 -8.42 -11.76
CA SER A 104 -10.76 -8.87 -11.99
C SER A 104 -11.22 -8.58 -13.43
N ASP A 105 -10.92 -7.39 -13.95
CA ASP A 105 -11.32 -6.98 -15.30
C ASP A 105 -10.62 -7.80 -16.39
N TYR A 106 -9.32 -8.08 -16.23
CA TYR A 106 -8.61 -9.04 -17.10
C TYR A 106 -9.17 -10.45 -16.97
N SER A 107 -9.59 -10.89 -15.78
CA SER A 107 -10.26 -12.19 -15.62
C SER A 107 -11.58 -12.25 -16.39
N ASN A 108 -12.36 -11.18 -16.36
CA ASN A 108 -13.61 -11.07 -17.11
C ASN A 108 -13.38 -11.00 -18.63
N LEU A 109 -12.24 -10.45 -19.06
CA LEU A 109 -11.86 -10.41 -20.46
C LEU A 109 -11.67 -11.81 -21.05
N LEU A 110 -11.17 -12.76 -20.26
CA LEU A 110 -10.89 -14.14 -20.71
C LEU A 110 -12.14 -14.92 -21.15
N SER A 111 -13.34 -14.52 -20.71
CA SER A 111 -14.60 -15.14 -21.12
C SER A 111 -15.17 -14.62 -22.45
N ILE A 112 -14.48 -13.68 -23.11
CA ILE A 112 -14.87 -13.17 -24.43
C ILE A 112 -14.23 -14.03 -25.51
N ASP A 113 -15.04 -14.53 -26.43
CA ASP A 113 -14.60 -15.36 -27.57
C ASP A 113 -14.57 -14.59 -28.89
N GLU A 114 -15.21 -13.43 -28.96
CA GLU A 114 -15.15 -12.55 -30.12
C GLU A 114 -13.82 -11.77 -30.15
N VAL A 115 -13.02 -11.99 -31.19
CA VAL A 115 -11.64 -11.49 -31.29
C VAL A 115 -11.57 -9.96 -31.29
N ASP A 116 -12.46 -9.29 -32.01
CA ASP A 116 -12.42 -7.83 -32.15
C ASP A 116 -12.88 -7.13 -30.87
N GLU A 117 -13.92 -7.66 -30.21
CA GLU A 117 -14.33 -7.19 -28.89
C GLU A 117 -13.21 -7.41 -27.86
N PHE A 118 -12.57 -8.59 -27.87
CA PHE A 118 -11.47 -8.91 -26.97
C PHE A 118 -10.32 -7.92 -27.13
N LYS A 119 -9.85 -7.68 -28.35
CA LYS A 119 -8.77 -6.72 -28.64
C LYS A 119 -9.12 -5.32 -28.14
N ARG A 120 -10.33 -4.84 -28.45
CA ARG A 120 -10.78 -3.51 -28.04
C ARG A 120 -10.74 -3.35 -26.52
N ARG A 121 -11.26 -4.32 -25.77
CA ARG A 121 -11.27 -4.28 -24.30
C ARG A 121 -9.86 -4.46 -23.72
N LEU A 122 -9.02 -5.31 -24.31
CA LEU A 122 -7.62 -5.47 -23.90
C LEU A 122 -6.86 -4.14 -24.00
N THR A 123 -6.97 -3.45 -25.14
CA THR A 123 -6.35 -2.14 -25.34
C THR A 123 -6.83 -1.13 -24.31
N ALA A 124 -8.14 -1.05 -24.07
CA ALA A 124 -8.70 -0.14 -23.07
C ALA A 124 -8.16 -0.38 -21.65
N LEU A 125 -8.04 -1.65 -21.23
CA LEU A 125 -7.45 -2.01 -19.94
C LEU A 125 -5.96 -1.65 -19.87
N ASN A 126 -5.20 -1.93 -20.92
CA ASN A 126 -3.78 -1.60 -20.99
C ASN A 126 -3.53 -0.08 -20.95
N ASP A 127 -4.40 0.70 -21.59
CA ASP A 127 -4.35 2.17 -21.55
C ASP A 127 -4.66 2.69 -20.14
N GLN A 128 -5.63 2.10 -19.44
CA GLN A 128 -5.98 2.47 -18.07
C GLN A 128 -4.85 2.18 -17.08
N VAL A 129 -4.18 1.02 -17.21
CA VAL A 129 -2.97 0.69 -16.44
C VAL A 129 -1.87 1.71 -16.74
N SER A 130 -1.59 1.95 -18.02
CA SER A 130 -0.53 2.88 -18.43
C SER A 130 -0.78 4.30 -17.92
N ALA A 131 -2.01 4.80 -18.00
CA ALA A 131 -2.38 6.12 -17.50
C ALA A 131 -2.20 6.22 -15.98
N THR A 132 -2.65 5.19 -15.25
CA THR A 132 -2.54 5.17 -13.78
C THR A 132 -1.09 5.10 -13.35
N MET A 133 -0.27 4.25 -13.97
CA MET A 133 1.15 4.09 -13.64
C MET A 133 1.96 5.37 -13.88
N LYS A 134 1.63 6.16 -14.91
CA LYS A 134 2.28 7.47 -15.15
C LYS A 134 2.01 8.49 -14.04
N SER A 135 0.88 8.37 -13.34
CA SER A 135 0.44 9.30 -12.30
C SER A 135 0.81 8.84 -10.88
N THR A 136 1.47 7.69 -10.76
CA THR A 136 1.74 7.03 -9.47
C THR A 136 3.18 7.25 -9.05
N THR A 137 3.39 7.52 -7.76
CA THR A 137 4.73 7.71 -7.16
C THR A 137 5.05 6.69 -6.07
N ALA A 138 4.03 6.07 -5.48
CA ALA A 138 4.23 5.04 -4.46
C ALA A 138 4.60 3.69 -5.09
N LEU A 139 5.67 3.08 -4.58
CA LEU A 139 6.06 1.71 -4.88
C LEU A 139 5.92 0.85 -3.61
N PRO A 140 5.47 -0.41 -3.73
CA PRO A 140 5.51 -1.32 -2.59
C PRO A 140 6.95 -1.65 -2.23
N PHE A 141 7.16 -2.11 -1.00
CA PHE A 141 8.49 -2.56 -0.56
C PHE A 141 8.98 -3.72 -1.42
N GLU A 142 10.28 -3.74 -1.72
CA GLU A 142 10.90 -4.78 -2.54
C GLU A 142 10.69 -6.18 -1.93
N SER A 143 10.78 -6.30 -0.61
CA SER A 143 10.49 -7.54 0.12
C SER A 143 9.04 -8.01 -0.07
N ALA A 144 8.09 -7.09 -0.16
CA ALA A 144 6.69 -7.39 -0.43
C ALA A 144 6.45 -7.83 -1.88
N LEU A 145 7.17 -7.23 -2.84
CA LEU A 145 7.15 -7.63 -4.25
C LEU A 145 7.70 -9.05 -4.45
N ILE A 146 8.87 -9.33 -3.87
CA ILE A 146 9.50 -10.66 -3.93
C ILE A 146 8.57 -11.71 -3.33
N ALA A 147 7.98 -11.42 -2.16
CA ALA A 147 7.05 -12.33 -1.50
C ALA A 147 5.75 -12.56 -2.29
N ALA A 148 5.26 -11.55 -3.02
CA ALA A 148 4.06 -11.67 -3.85
C ALA A 148 4.32 -12.49 -5.11
N LYS A 149 5.48 -12.29 -5.77
CA LYS A 149 5.88 -13.06 -6.95
C LYS A 149 6.08 -14.55 -6.64
N LYS A 150 6.69 -14.87 -5.50
CA LYS A 150 6.88 -16.26 -5.08
C LYS A 150 5.55 -17.02 -4.93
N HIS A 151 4.53 -16.36 -4.37
CA HIS A 151 3.20 -16.96 -4.20
C HIS A 151 2.45 -17.24 -5.51
N HIS A 152 2.82 -16.59 -6.62
CA HIS A 152 2.22 -16.80 -7.93
C HIS A 152 3.07 -17.68 -8.86
N GLY A 153 4.35 -17.89 -8.55
CA GLY A 153 5.23 -18.82 -9.29
C GLY A 153 5.18 -20.27 -8.79
N ASP A 154 4.55 -20.53 -7.63
CA ASP A 154 4.39 -21.85 -7.02
C ASP A 154 3.00 -22.49 -7.31
N VAL A 155 2.24 -21.98 -8.29
CA VAL A 155 0.93 -22.52 -8.74
C VAL A 155 0.99 -22.90 -10.21
#